data_AF-A0A9W4TQF1-F1
#
_entry.id   AF-A0A9W4TQF1-F1
#
_cell.length_a   1.000
_cell.length_b   1.000
_cell.length_c   1.000
_cell.angle_alpha   90.00
_cell.angle_beta   90.00
_cell.angle_gamma   90.00
#
_symmetry.space_group_name_H-M   'P 1'
#
loop_
_entity.id
_entity.type
_entity.pdbx_description
1 polymer ?
#
loop_
_entity_poly.entity_id
_entity_poly.type
_entity_poly.pdbx_seq_one_letter_code
_entity_poly.pdbx_strand_id
1 'polypeptide(L)'
;MYSDRSITDNEHSVVFINKNLYGNAEDIVTALAHELGHIFHPTKSRRDVFNGEAYATINNIKIINEINKTGCYKIGVTAGKKTAVLYSQAYDKMLKTGNILQALKTIGHVYKCYETTNMGISYAEYYHADTSDCKK
;
A
#
# COMPACT_ATOMS: atom_id res chain seq x y z
N MET A 1 -18.59 12.99 2.79
CA MET A 1 -18.77 11.68 2.15
C MET A 1 -17.72 10.77 2.78
N TYR A 2 -18.11 9.89 3.71
CA TYR A 2 -17.14 9.01 4.38
C TYR A 2 -16.59 8.02 3.34
N SER A 3 -15.26 7.94 3.21
CA SER A 3 -14.62 7.00 2.30
C SER A 3 -14.87 5.56 2.76
N ASP A 4 -15.17 4.66 1.82
CA ASP A 4 -15.24 3.21 2.07
C ASP A 4 -13.86 2.57 2.30
N ARG A 5 -12.86 3.37 2.70
CA ARG A 5 -11.46 3.03 2.92
C ARG A 5 -10.88 3.88 4.04
N SER A 6 -9.88 3.34 4.72
CA SER A 6 -9.04 4.17 5.58
C SER A 6 -8.32 5.21 4.73
N ILE A 7 -8.11 6.40 5.27
CA ILE A 7 -7.50 7.52 4.55
C ILE A 7 -6.57 8.30 5.46
N THR A 8 -5.59 8.94 4.84
CA THR A 8 -4.64 9.84 5.48
C THR A 8 -4.91 11.29 5.10
N ASP A 9 -5.07 12.14 6.10
CA ASP A 9 -4.96 13.58 5.97
C ASP A 9 -3.51 13.99 6.26
N ASN A 10 -2.75 14.26 5.19
CA ASN A 10 -1.35 14.65 5.30
C ASN A 10 -1.15 16.09 5.82
N GLU A 11 -2.15 16.97 5.71
CA GLU A 11 -2.06 18.35 6.21
C GLU A 11 -2.08 18.35 7.74
N HIS A 12 -2.96 17.53 8.33
CA HIS A 12 -3.12 17.43 9.77
C HIS A 12 -2.41 16.23 10.39
N SER A 13 -1.77 15.37 9.59
CA SER A 13 -1.16 14.10 10.02
C SER A 13 -2.14 13.20 10.78
N VAL A 14 -3.36 13.08 10.26
CA VAL A 14 -4.44 12.27 10.88
C VAL A 14 -4.76 11.08 9.99
N VAL A 15 -4.88 9.91 10.62
CA VAL A 15 -5.41 8.70 9.96
C VAL A 15 -6.86 8.49 10.36
N PHE A 16 -7.74 8.38 9.37
CA PHE A 16 -9.12 7.96 9.57
C PHE A 16 -9.25 6.49 9.18
N ILE A 17 -9.55 5.63 10.16
CA ILE A 17 -9.79 4.21 9.92
C ILE A 17 -11.24 3.99 9.49
N ASN A 18 -11.44 3.25 8.41
CA ASN A 18 -12.78 2.89 7.97
C ASN A 18 -13.52 2.10 9.07
N LYS A 19 -14.71 2.58 9.44
CA LYS A 19 -15.60 1.93 10.42
C LYS A 19 -15.94 0.48 10.07
N ASN A 20 -15.91 0.09 8.80
CA ASN A 20 -16.18 -1.28 8.37
C ASN A 20 -15.09 -2.26 8.83
N LEU A 21 -13.91 -1.75 9.23
CA LEU A 21 -12.85 -2.56 9.81
C LEU A 21 -13.01 -2.75 11.33
N TYR A 22 -13.96 -2.05 11.96
CA TYR A 22 -14.16 -2.15 13.41
C TYR A 22 -14.55 -3.58 13.80
N GLY A 23 -13.85 -4.11 14.80
CA GLY A 23 -13.98 -5.51 15.22
C GLY A 23 -13.02 -6.48 14.51
N ASN A 24 -12.31 -6.04 13.46
CA ASN A 24 -11.21 -6.80 12.87
C ASN A 24 -9.86 -6.12 13.16
N ALA A 25 -9.19 -6.59 14.22
CA ALA A 25 -7.91 -6.03 14.64
C ALA A 25 -6.82 -6.15 13.56
N GLU A 26 -6.81 -7.23 12.77
CA GLU A 26 -5.84 -7.42 11.69
C GLU A 26 -6.01 -6.35 10.61
N ASP A 27 -7.24 -6.17 10.14
CA ASP A 27 -7.52 -5.19 9.09
C ASP A 27 -7.23 -3.76 9.59
N ILE A 28 -7.51 -3.47 10.86
CA ILE A 28 -7.17 -2.17 11.47
C ILE A 28 -5.65 -1.96 11.50
N VAL A 29 -4.88 -2.92 12.01
CA VAL A 29 -3.43 -2.79 12.12
C VAL A 29 -2.78 -2.65 10.75
N THR A 30 -3.22 -3.46 9.79
CA THR A 30 -2.65 -3.45 8.45
C THR A 30 -3.01 -2.15 7.71
N ALA A 31 -4.27 -1.69 7.79
CA ALA A 31 -4.68 -0.41 7.22
C ALA A 31 -3.93 0.76 7.89
N LEU A 32 -3.86 0.80 9.22
CA LEU A 32 -3.13 1.84 9.95
C LEU A 32 -1.65 1.87 9.53
N ALA A 33 -1.01 0.71 9.39
CA ALA A 33 0.38 0.61 8.94
C ALA A 33 0.58 1.17 7.52
N HIS A 34 -0.38 0.98 6.61
CA HIS A 34 -0.35 1.60 5.28
C HIS A 34 -0.52 3.11 5.36
N GLU A 35 -1.56 3.59 6.04
CA GLU A 35 -1.88 5.02 6.17
C GLU A 35 -0.77 5.82 6.87
N LEU A 36 -0.13 5.26 7.91
CA LEU A 36 1.05 5.88 8.52
C LEU A 36 2.21 6.06 7.52
N GLY A 37 2.32 5.18 6.53
CA GLY A 37 3.32 5.32 5.47
C GLY A 37 3.06 6.53 4.58
N HIS A 38 1.80 6.91 4.35
CA HIS A 38 1.47 8.17 3.68
C HIS A 38 1.85 9.40 4.51
N ILE A 39 1.69 9.36 5.84
CA ILE A 39 2.16 10.44 6.73
C ILE A 39 3.67 10.61 6.66
N PHE A 40 4.43 9.51 6.77
CA PHE A 40 5.89 9.57 6.75
C PHE A 40 6.47 9.88 5.36
N HIS A 41 5.73 9.56 4.30
CA HIS A 41 6.12 9.82 2.92
C HIS A 41 4.98 10.45 2.11
N PRO A 42 4.68 11.75 2.34
CA PRO A 42 3.57 12.41 1.67
C PRO A 42 3.75 12.49 0.15
N THR A 43 2.71 12.12 -0.58
CA THR A 43 2.66 12.26 -2.03
C THR A 43 2.55 13.74 -2.40
N LYS A 44 3.56 14.29 -3.09
CA LYS A 44 3.63 15.73 -3.43
C LYS A 44 2.80 16.12 -4.65
N SER A 45 2.51 15.18 -5.53
CA SER A 45 1.76 15.46 -6.76
C SER A 45 1.02 14.22 -7.27
N ARG A 46 -0.03 14.42 -8.08
CA ARG A 46 -0.76 13.32 -8.73
C ARG A 46 0.14 12.44 -9.61
N ARG A 47 1.22 13.00 -10.17
CA ARG A 47 2.19 12.25 -10.98
C ARG A 47 3.01 11.25 -10.15
N ASP A 48 3.09 11.46 -8.84
CA ASP A 48 3.84 10.62 -7.91
C ASP A 48 2.94 9.64 -7.14
N VAL A 49 1.65 9.55 -7.46
CA VAL A 49 0.68 8.78 -6.67
C VAL A 49 1.11 7.33 -6.45
N PHE A 50 1.61 6.65 -7.48
CA PHE A 50 2.06 5.26 -7.36
C PHE A 50 3.35 5.11 -6.57
N ASN A 51 4.22 6.14 -6.54
CA ASN A 51 5.36 6.12 -5.64
C ASN A 51 4.91 6.29 -4.19
N GLY A 52 3.91 7.15 -3.94
CA GLY A 52 3.28 7.31 -2.62
C GLY A 52 2.66 6.02 -2.10
N GLU A 53 1.86 5.35 -2.93
CA GLU A 53 1.31 4.01 -2.61
C GLU A 53 2.42 2.98 -2.36
N ALA A 54 3.52 3.05 -3.12
CA ALA A 54 4.64 2.16 -2.91
C ALA A 54 5.34 2.39 -1.56
N TYR A 55 5.53 3.66 -1.15
CA TYR A 55 6.06 3.97 0.19
C TYR A 55 5.14 3.46 1.30
N ALA A 56 3.83 3.68 1.18
CA ALA A 56 2.85 3.20 2.13
C ALA A 56 2.85 1.67 2.24
N THR A 57 2.90 0.98 1.10
CA THR A 57 3.00 -0.49 1.02
C THR A 57 4.29 -1.00 1.66
N ILE A 58 5.43 -0.34 1.43
CA ILE A 58 6.71 -0.71 2.07
C ILE A 58 6.61 -0.57 3.60
N ASN A 59 5.98 0.50 4.09
CA ASN A 59 5.79 0.70 5.53
C ASN A 59 4.86 -0.37 6.12
N ASN A 60 3.76 -0.70 5.44
CA ASN A 60 2.89 -1.80 5.80
C ASN A 60 3.69 -3.11 5.93
N ILE A 61 4.39 -3.54 4.87
CA ILE A 61 5.19 -4.78 4.88
C ILE A 61 6.22 -4.79 6.02
N LYS A 62 6.90 -3.66 6.26
CA LYS A 62 7.86 -3.55 7.35
C LYS A 62 7.22 -3.83 8.70
N ILE A 63 6.11 -3.16 9.02
CA ILE A 63 5.41 -3.34 10.31
C ILE A 63 4.85 -4.76 10.44
N ILE A 64 4.23 -5.30 9.39
CA ILE A 64 3.71 -6.67 9.38
C ILE A 64 4.82 -7.69 9.61
N ASN A 65 6.00 -7.50 9.00
CA ASN A 65 7.14 -8.37 9.23
C ASN A 65 7.65 -8.30 10.67
N GLU A 66 7.68 -7.12 11.30
CA GLU A 66 8.05 -7.00 12.72
C GLU A 66 7.06 -7.71 13.64
N ILE A 67 5.75 -7.56 13.38
CA ILE A 67 4.71 -8.29 14.14
C ILE A 67 4.88 -9.79 13.97
N ASN A 68 5.05 -10.28 12.74
CA ASN A 68 5.18 -11.69 12.44
C ASN A 68 6.44 -12.33 13.05
N LYS A 69 7.53 -11.56 13.22
CA LYS A 69 8.76 -12.03 13.91
C LYS A 69 8.57 -12.32 15.40
N THR A 70 7.58 -11.71 16.04
CA THR A 70 7.28 -11.99 17.46
C THR A 70 6.80 -13.42 17.70
N GLY A 71 6.33 -14.12 16.65
CA GLY A 71 5.80 -15.48 16.72
C GLY A 71 4.44 -15.61 17.42
N CYS A 72 3.88 -14.52 17.95
CA CYS A 72 2.62 -14.53 18.69
C CYS A 72 1.40 -14.54 17.77
N TYR A 73 1.50 -13.91 16.60
CA TYR A 73 0.38 -13.75 15.68
C TYR A 73 0.88 -13.52 14.26
N LYS A 74 0.19 -14.08 13.25
CA LYS A 74 0.58 -13.93 11.83
C LYS A 74 -0.48 -13.17 11.07
N ILE A 75 -0.10 -12.02 10.51
CA ILE A 75 -0.98 -11.16 9.72
C ILE A 75 -0.43 -10.95 8.31
N GLY A 76 -1.35 -10.70 7.38
CA GLY A 76 -1.05 -10.44 5.96
C GLY A 76 -0.75 -8.97 5.67
N VAL A 77 -0.26 -8.71 4.46
CA VAL A 77 -0.10 -7.37 3.88
C VAL A 77 -1.45 -6.90 3.35
N THR A 78 -1.78 -5.61 3.48
CA THR A 78 -3.04 -5.03 2.97
C THR A 78 -3.01 -4.94 1.44
N ALA A 79 -3.36 -6.05 0.76
CA ALA A 79 -3.38 -6.14 -0.69
C ALA A 79 -4.19 -7.35 -1.17
N GLY A 80 -4.52 -7.39 -2.46
CA GLY A 80 -5.01 -8.63 -3.08
C GLY A 80 -4.00 -9.78 -2.94
N LYS A 81 -4.46 -11.04 -2.86
CA LYS A 81 -3.56 -12.20 -2.61
C LYS A 81 -2.39 -12.29 -3.59
N LYS A 82 -2.62 -12.02 -4.88
CA LYS A 82 -1.58 -12.04 -5.93
C LYS A 82 -0.60 -10.86 -5.78
N THR A 83 -1.12 -9.66 -5.49
CA THR A 83 -0.30 -8.44 -5.36
C THR A 83 0.52 -8.45 -4.07
N ALA A 84 -0.02 -8.96 -2.96
CA ALA A 84 0.70 -9.15 -1.70
C ALA A 84 2.01 -9.95 -1.87
N VAL A 85 1.99 -11.01 -2.70
CA VAL A 85 3.19 -11.80 -3.02
C VAL A 85 4.21 -10.97 -3.80
N LEU A 86 3.75 -10.23 -4.81
CA LEU A 86 4.63 -9.39 -5.64
C LEU A 86 5.26 -8.25 -4.82
N TYR A 87 4.49 -7.63 -3.92
CA TYR A 87 5.01 -6.59 -3.03
C TYR A 87 6.05 -7.14 -2.07
N SER A 88 5.79 -8.30 -1.45
CA SER A 88 6.75 -8.96 -0.55
C SER A 88 8.05 -9.30 -1.28
N GLN A 89 7.98 -9.81 -2.52
CA GLN A 89 9.17 -10.08 -3.34
C GLN A 89 9.98 -8.81 -3.66
N ALA A 90 9.30 -7.71 -3.98
CA ALA A 90 9.94 -6.43 -4.23
C ALA A 90 10.63 -5.89 -2.97
N TYR A 91 9.97 -6.00 -1.82
CA TYR A 91 10.53 -5.63 -0.51
C TYR A 91 11.75 -6.49 -0.13
N ASP A 92 11.68 -7.81 -0.30
CA ASP A 92 12.81 -8.69 0.00
C ASP A 92 14.02 -8.39 -0.91
N LYS A 93 13.77 -8.09 -2.19
CA LYS A 93 14.82 -7.66 -3.12
C LYS A 93 15.40 -6.32 -2.70
N MET A 94 14.58 -5.38 -2.21
CA MET A 94 15.05 -4.12 -1.64
C MET A 94 16.00 -4.36 -0.48
N LEU A 95 15.65 -5.23 0.48
CA LEU A 95 16.50 -5.56 1.63
C LEU A 95 17.84 -6.15 1.20
N LYS A 96 17.85 -7.02 0.18
CA LYS A 96 19.07 -7.66 -0.34
C LYS A 96 19.98 -6.70 -1.09
N THR A 97 19.42 -5.71 -1.78
CA THR A 97 20.15 -4.84 -2.72
C THR A 97 20.37 -3.42 -2.19
N GLY A 98 19.66 -3.00 -1.15
CA GLY A 98 19.61 -1.62 -0.68
C GLY A 98 18.89 -0.65 -1.65
N ASN A 99 18.32 -1.13 -2.76
CA ASN A 99 17.78 -0.27 -3.81
C ASN A 99 16.29 0.01 -3.62
N ILE A 100 15.98 1.02 -2.80
CA ILE A 100 14.60 1.47 -2.56
C ILE A 100 13.92 2.00 -3.83
N LEU A 101 14.65 2.69 -4.72
CA LEU A 101 14.07 3.25 -5.95
C LEU A 101 13.53 2.15 -6.87
N GLN A 102 14.22 1.01 -6.94
CA GLN A 102 13.75 -0.14 -7.69
C GLN A 102 12.49 -0.75 -7.07
N ALA A 103 12.44 -0.83 -5.73
CA ALA A 103 11.28 -1.34 -5.01
C ALA A 103 10.04 -0.45 -5.24
N LEU A 104 10.20 0.87 -5.15
CA LEU A 104 9.13 1.84 -5.40
C LEU A 104 8.58 1.71 -6.82
N LYS A 105 9.46 1.62 -7.83
CA LYS A 105 9.05 1.40 -9.22
C LYS A 105 8.27 0.10 -9.39
N THR A 106 8.75 -1.00 -8.81
CA THR A 106 8.11 -2.31 -8.94
C THR A 106 6.76 -2.35 -8.23
N ILE A 107 6.68 -1.89 -6.97
CA ILE A 107 5.44 -1.88 -6.19
C ILE A 107 4.43 -0.91 -6.82
N GLY A 108 4.85 0.30 -7.18
CA GLY A 108 3.98 1.28 -7.83
C GLY A 108 3.42 0.78 -9.15
N HIS A 109 4.23 0.09 -9.96
CA HIS A 109 3.76 -0.57 -11.19
C HIS A 109 2.74 -1.67 -10.88
N VAL A 110 3.01 -2.53 -9.88
CA VAL A 110 2.07 -3.60 -9.49
C VAL A 110 0.74 -3.00 -9.02
N TYR A 111 0.78 -1.96 -8.19
CA TYR A 111 -0.41 -1.26 -7.72
C TYR A 111 -1.21 -0.67 -8.89
N LYS A 112 -0.53 0.06 -9.78
CA LYS A 112 -1.12 0.65 -10.99
C LYS A 112 -1.85 -0.40 -11.84
N CYS A 113 -1.20 -1.53 -12.10
CA CYS A 113 -1.66 -2.49 -13.11
C CYS A 113 -2.57 -3.60 -12.57
N TYR A 114 -2.53 -3.91 -11.26
CA TYR A 114 -3.20 -5.09 -10.71
C TYR A 114 -4.11 -4.84 -9.51
N GLU A 115 -4.05 -3.67 -8.87
CA GLU A 115 -5.00 -3.31 -7.82
C GLU A 115 -6.25 -2.63 -8.42
N THR A 116 -7.39 -2.87 -7.79
CA THR A 116 -8.67 -2.28 -8.20
C THR A 116 -9.26 -1.41 -7.11
N THR A 117 -10.01 -0.40 -7.55
CA THR A 117 -10.85 0.38 -6.68
C THR A 117 -12.07 -0.45 -6.23
N ASN A 118 -12.79 0.01 -5.20
CA ASN A 118 -14.04 -0.64 -4.78
C ASN A 118 -15.14 -0.53 -5.85
N MET A 119 -14.96 0.35 -6.85
CA MET A 119 -15.84 0.49 -8.02
C MET A 119 -15.54 -0.55 -9.11
N GLY A 120 -14.58 -1.44 -8.90
CA GLY A 120 -14.18 -2.48 -9.86
C GLY A 120 -13.28 -1.98 -11.00
N ILE A 121 -12.99 -0.69 -11.09
CA ILE A 121 -12.02 -0.13 -12.04
C ILE A 121 -10.60 -0.22 -11.50
N SER A 122 -9.61 -0.35 -12.38
CA SER A 122 -8.19 -0.34 -12.00
C SER A 122 -7.77 1.02 -11.45
N TYR A 123 -6.72 1.07 -10.62
CA TYR A 123 -6.17 2.36 -10.19
C TYR A 123 -5.52 3.15 -11.33
N ALA A 124 -4.99 2.47 -12.35
CA ALA A 124 -4.52 3.17 -13.54
C ALA A 124 -5.67 3.94 -14.22
N GLU A 125 -6.83 3.32 -14.36
CA GLU A 125 -8.03 3.96 -14.92
C GLU A 125 -8.51 5.11 -14.05
N TYR A 126 -8.62 4.88 -12.73
CA TYR A 126 -9.04 5.89 -11.76
C TYR A 126 -8.15 7.15 -11.79
N TYR A 127 -6.84 6.97 -11.90
CA TYR A 127 -5.89 8.09 -11.94
C TYR A 127 -5.60 8.61 -13.36
N HIS A 128 -6.19 8.03 -14.41
CA HIS A 128 -5.87 8.31 -15.82
C HIS A 128 -4.38 8.15 -16.13
N ALA A 129 -3.76 7.11 -15.57
CA ALA A 129 -2.36 6.81 -15.78
C ALA A 129 -2.13 6.06 -17.10
N ASP A 130 -0.93 6.19 -17.67
CA ASP A 130 -0.51 5.37 -18.80
C ASP A 130 -0.43 3.90 -18.41
N THR A 131 -1.10 3.04 -19.18
CA THR A 131 -1.16 1.59 -19.02
C THR A 131 -0.40 0.84 -20.11
N SER A 132 0.38 1.53 -20.94
CA SER A 132 1.16 0.90 -22.03
C SER A 132 2.12 -0.19 -21.52
N ASP A 133 2.58 -0.08 -20.28
CA ASP A 133 3.43 -1.04 -19.57
C ASP A 133 2.64 -2.10 -18.78
N CYS A 134 1.34 -1.91 -18.54
CA CYS A 134 0.47 -2.87 -17.88
C CYS A 134 0.06 -3.98 -18.86
N LYS A 135 0.95 -4.94 -19.11
CA LYS A 135 0.60 -6.13 -19.90
C LYS A 135 -0.30 -7.08 -19.11
N LYS A 136 -1.35 -7.57 -19.78
CA LYS A 136 -2.29 -8.59 -19.27
C LYS A 136 -1.61 -9.95 -19.13
#